data_AF-A0A9Q9F4R1-F1
#
_entry.id   AF-A0A9Q9F4R1-F1
#
_cell.length_a   1.000
_cell.length_b   1.000
_cell.length_c   1.000
_cell.angle_alpha   90.00
_cell.angle_beta   90.00
_cell.angle_gamma   90.00
#
_symmetry.space_group_name_H-M   'P 1'
#
loop_
_entity.id
_entity.type
_entity.pdbx_description
1 polymer ?
#
loop_
_entity_poly.entity_id
_entity_poly.type
_entity_poly.pdbx_seq_one_letter_code
_entity_poly.pdbx_strand_id
1 'polypeptide(L)'
;MKIGINGLGRIGRCVLRAIFELNFHNQIDLVAINGSTNIDIHKHLIQYDSVHGKFPYNVHKNSQGIEICGKTIPLLLEKDPANIPWEKYGVEIVIECTGKFNTKELSQKHLNSTVKKVIVSAPVSDSDCTIIYGVNNSILKSNHDIISAGSCTTNCVAPILDIMDNNVGIKSGFITTIHSYTNDQNLVDNNHKDIRRARACMMSIIPTTTGATKTIELIIPHLKGKINGTAIRVPTPNISMSNIVFNTVKETNKNEINNIIKNESQTSEVISFTEEKLVSIDFTHTTYSAIVDLSETNVIDNNLCYISAWYDNEWAFAVRLLDIATLLKQYLDDK
;
A
#
# COMPACT_ATOMS: atom_id res chain seq x y z
N MET A 1 -16.58 10.66 -8.99
CA MET A 1 -15.79 9.45 -9.31
C MET A 1 -16.36 8.29 -8.53
N LYS A 2 -16.89 7.30 -9.23
CA LYS A 2 -17.50 6.08 -8.69
C LYS A 2 -16.49 4.93 -8.71
N ILE A 3 -16.33 4.28 -7.57
CA ILE A 3 -15.37 3.19 -7.43
C ILE A 3 -16.04 1.88 -7.00
N GLY A 4 -15.44 0.78 -7.43
CA GLY A 4 -15.72 -0.56 -6.97
C GLY A 4 -14.51 -1.17 -6.27
N ILE A 5 -14.72 -1.97 -5.22
CA ILE A 5 -13.63 -2.72 -4.58
C ILE A 5 -13.82 -4.20 -4.88
N ASN A 6 -12.81 -4.85 -5.49
CA ASN A 6 -12.78 -6.29 -5.64
C ASN A 6 -11.90 -6.92 -4.55
N GLY A 7 -12.50 -7.75 -3.69
CA GLY A 7 -11.80 -8.42 -2.60
C GLY A 7 -11.83 -7.64 -1.29
N LEU A 8 -12.75 -8.03 -0.40
CA LEU A 8 -12.87 -7.48 0.96
C LEU A 8 -11.96 -8.19 1.98
N GLY A 9 -10.69 -8.38 1.60
CA GLY A 9 -9.62 -8.82 2.50
C GLY A 9 -9.19 -7.71 3.47
N ARG A 10 -7.98 -7.82 4.05
CA ARG A 10 -7.45 -6.78 4.95
C ARG A 10 -7.38 -5.41 4.25
N ILE A 11 -6.75 -5.35 3.08
CA ILE A 11 -6.61 -4.10 2.31
C ILE A 11 -7.97 -3.57 1.82
N GLY A 12 -8.81 -4.39 1.20
CA GLY A 12 -10.12 -3.93 0.71
C GLY A 12 -11.03 -3.37 1.81
N ARG A 13 -11.00 -3.96 3.02
CA ARG A 13 -11.70 -3.38 4.18
C ARG A 13 -11.04 -2.10 4.69
N CYS A 14 -9.71 -2.01 4.70
CA CYS A 14 -9.02 -0.75 5.03
C CYS A 14 -9.36 0.36 4.03
N VAL A 15 -9.41 0.08 2.72
CA VAL A 15 -9.84 1.03 1.68
C VAL A 15 -11.26 1.50 1.95
N LEU A 16 -12.20 0.57 2.19
CA LEU A 16 -13.58 0.92 2.53
C LEU A 16 -13.62 1.81 3.77
N ARG A 17 -12.94 1.43 4.85
CA ARG A 17 -12.89 2.20 6.10
C ARG A 17 -12.32 3.60 5.89
N ALA A 18 -11.18 3.71 5.19
CA ALA A 18 -10.53 4.99 4.89
C ALA A 18 -11.44 5.94 4.09
N ILE A 19 -12.31 5.42 3.21
CA ILE A 19 -13.28 6.27 2.48
C ILE A 19 -14.18 7.06 3.43
N PHE A 20 -14.60 6.44 4.53
CA PHE A 20 -15.47 7.06 5.53
C PHE A 20 -14.66 7.81 6.58
N GLU A 21 -13.66 7.18 7.20
CA GLU A 21 -12.89 7.75 8.32
C GLU A 21 -12.07 8.99 7.93
N LEU A 22 -11.57 9.04 6.69
CA LEU A 22 -10.77 10.16 6.18
C LEU A 22 -11.56 11.11 5.27
N ASN A 23 -12.89 11.01 5.26
CA ASN A 23 -13.78 11.88 4.49
C ASN A 23 -13.55 11.91 2.96
N PHE A 24 -12.93 10.87 2.38
CA PHE A 24 -12.83 10.73 0.92
C PHE A 24 -14.20 10.59 0.25
N HIS A 25 -15.26 10.25 0.98
CA HIS A 25 -16.62 10.12 0.44
C HIS A 25 -17.15 11.36 -0.31
N ASN A 26 -16.58 12.55 -0.06
CA ASN A 26 -16.90 13.78 -0.81
C ASN A 26 -16.29 13.81 -2.23
N GLN A 27 -15.25 12.99 -2.47
CA GLN A 27 -14.54 12.91 -3.75
C GLN A 27 -14.76 11.55 -4.44
N ILE A 28 -14.98 10.50 -3.63
CA ILE A 28 -15.02 9.09 -4.00
C ILE A 28 -16.37 8.49 -3.60
N ASP A 29 -17.14 8.07 -4.59
CA ASP A 29 -18.40 7.38 -4.41
C ASP A 29 -18.18 5.86 -4.47
N LEU A 30 -18.06 5.18 -3.33
CA LEU A 30 -18.04 3.71 -3.28
C LEU A 30 -19.44 3.16 -3.63
N VAL A 31 -19.60 2.61 -4.83
CA VAL A 31 -20.92 2.20 -5.38
C VAL A 31 -21.13 0.70 -5.43
N ALA A 32 -20.07 -0.11 -5.30
CA ALA A 32 -20.18 -1.56 -5.26
C ALA A 32 -18.94 -2.20 -4.60
N ILE A 33 -19.13 -3.35 -3.96
CA ILE A 33 -18.05 -4.18 -3.44
C ILE A 33 -18.26 -5.63 -3.89
N ASN A 34 -17.20 -6.32 -4.28
CA ASN A 34 -17.22 -7.74 -4.58
C ASN A 34 -16.43 -8.53 -3.53
N GLY A 35 -17.05 -9.58 -2.99
CA GLY A 35 -16.50 -10.37 -1.89
C GLY A 35 -16.51 -11.87 -2.16
N SER A 36 -15.87 -12.62 -1.28
CA SER A 36 -15.72 -14.09 -1.42
C SER A 36 -16.69 -14.90 -0.53
N THR A 37 -17.53 -14.24 0.25
CA THR A 37 -18.39 -14.86 1.28
C THR A 37 -19.64 -14.00 1.52
N ASN A 38 -20.57 -14.51 2.33
CA ASN A 38 -21.87 -13.88 2.55
C ASN A 38 -21.79 -12.51 3.24
N ILE A 39 -22.90 -11.78 3.15
CA ILE A 39 -23.03 -10.41 3.66
C ILE A 39 -22.88 -10.30 5.18
N ASP A 40 -23.30 -11.31 5.95
CA ASP A 40 -23.20 -11.28 7.41
C ASP A 40 -21.75 -11.31 7.88
N ILE A 41 -20.91 -12.12 7.22
CA ILE A 41 -19.48 -12.17 7.50
C ILE A 41 -18.82 -10.85 7.14
N HIS A 42 -19.09 -10.30 5.94
CA HIS A 42 -18.51 -9.01 5.55
C HIS A 42 -18.95 -7.87 6.46
N LYS A 43 -20.24 -7.78 6.79
CA LYS A 43 -20.75 -6.81 7.77
C LYS A 43 -19.99 -6.91 9.09
N HIS A 44 -19.82 -8.12 9.61
CA HIS A 44 -19.12 -8.34 10.87
C HIS A 44 -17.64 -7.92 10.78
N LEU A 45 -16.93 -8.34 9.74
CA LEU A 45 -15.50 -8.05 9.55
C LEU A 45 -15.21 -6.59 9.18
N ILE A 46 -16.18 -5.85 8.64
CA ILE A 46 -16.08 -4.39 8.48
C ILE A 46 -16.31 -3.71 9.82
N GLN A 47 -17.30 -4.15 10.60
CA GLN A 47 -17.63 -3.55 11.89
C GLN A 47 -16.52 -3.75 12.94
N TYR A 48 -15.87 -4.91 12.95
CA TYR A 48 -14.90 -5.31 13.97
C TYR A 48 -13.58 -5.77 13.34
N ASP A 49 -12.48 -5.08 13.64
CA ASP A 49 -11.13 -5.47 13.25
C ASP A 49 -10.20 -5.50 14.48
N SER A 50 -9.37 -6.54 14.60
CA SER A 50 -8.48 -6.71 15.76
C SER A 50 -7.28 -5.76 15.76
N VAL A 51 -6.89 -5.23 14.59
CA VAL A 51 -5.77 -4.28 14.44
C VAL A 51 -6.28 -2.85 14.49
N HIS A 52 -7.28 -2.55 13.66
CA HIS A 52 -7.79 -1.19 13.48
C HIS A 52 -9.01 -0.87 14.35
N GLY A 53 -9.32 -1.74 15.31
CA GLY A 53 -10.45 -1.59 16.23
C GLY A 53 -11.82 -1.67 15.55
N LYS A 54 -12.85 -1.30 16.32
CA LYS A 54 -14.23 -1.21 15.84
C LYS A 54 -14.36 -0.03 14.88
N PHE A 55 -14.95 -0.27 13.71
CA PHE A 55 -15.27 0.79 12.76
C PHE A 55 -16.22 1.82 13.41
N PRO A 56 -15.92 3.14 13.35
CA PRO A 56 -16.68 4.14 14.10
C PRO A 56 -18.11 4.33 13.58
N TYR A 57 -18.41 3.90 12.37
CA TYR A 57 -19.76 3.94 11.79
C TYR A 57 -20.46 2.59 11.94
N ASN A 58 -21.78 2.65 12.13
CA ASN A 58 -22.59 1.44 12.20
C ASN A 58 -22.72 0.82 10.81
N VAL A 59 -22.41 -0.47 10.72
CA VAL A 59 -22.54 -1.26 9.49
C VAL A 59 -23.83 -2.07 9.59
N HIS A 60 -24.82 -1.73 8.77
CA HIS A 60 -26.07 -2.46 8.63
C HIS A 60 -26.05 -3.34 7.37
N LYS A 61 -26.99 -4.27 7.29
CA LYS A 61 -27.29 -4.99 6.05
C LYS A 61 -28.76 -4.78 5.71
N ASN A 62 -29.06 -4.67 4.43
CA ASN A 62 -30.42 -4.69 3.91
C ASN A 62 -30.49 -5.66 2.73
N SER A 63 -31.63 -5.71 2.02
CA SER A 63 -31.82 -6.62 0.89
C SER A 63 -30.95 -6.30 -0.32
N GLN A 64 -30.37 -5.10 -0.38
CA GLN A 64 -29.59 -4.60 -1.52
C GLN A 64 -28.08 -4.64 -1.27
N GLY A 65 -27.63 -4.67 -0.01
CA GLY A 65 -26.22 -4.70 0.33
C GLY A 65 -25.91 -4.27 1.76
N ILE A 66 -24.70 -3.74 1.93
CA ILE A 66 -24.21 -3.18 3.19
C ILE A 66 -24.61 -1.70 3.26
N GLU A 67 -25.06 -1.24 4.42
CA GLU A 67 -25.45 0.15 4.61
C GLU A 67 -24.58 0.82 5.69
N ILE A 68 -23.98 1.95 5.33
CA ILE A 68 -23.08 2.75 6.18
C ILE A 68 -23.45 4.22 5.99
N CYS A 69 -23.72 4.95 7.08
CA CYS A 69 -24.10 6.37 7.02
C CYS A 69 -25.29 6.66 6.07
N GLY A 70 -26.28 5.77 6.03
CA GLY A 70 -27.45 5.89 5.13
C GLY A 70 -27.16 5.58 3.65
N LYS A 71 -25.92 5.23 3.30
CA LYS A 71 -25.53 4.83 1.95
C LYS A 71 -25.56 3.31 1.83
N THR A 72 -26.33 2.81 0.87
CA THR A 72 -26.35 1.38 0.51
C THR A 72 -25.28 1.08 -0.52
N ILE A 73 -24.43 0.09 -0.22
CA ILE A 73 -23.33 -0.41 -1.04
C ILE A 73 -23.61 -1.89 -1.34
N PRO A 74 -24.00 -2.22 -2.58
CA PRO A 74 -24.22 -3.59 -3.03
C PRO A 74 -23.00 -4.48 -2.83
N LEU A 75 -23.24 -5.66 -2.24
CA LEU A 75 -22.26 -6.74 -2.15
C LEU A 75 -22.51 -7.74 -3.28
N LEU A 76 -21.50 -7.90 -4.13
CA LEU A 76 -21.44 -8.85 -5.23
C LEU A 76 -20.61 -10.07 -4.81
N LEU A 77 -20.88 -11.23 -5.42
CA LEU A 77 -20.24 -12.51 -5.09
C LEU A 77 -19.76 -13.25 -6.34
N GLU A 78 -19.14 -12.51 -7.24
CA GLU A 78 -18.65 -13.01 -8.52
C GLU A 78 -17.18 -13.42 -8.42
N LYS A 79 -16.86 -14.60 -8.96
CA LYS A 79 -15.49 -15.16 -8.91
C LYS A 79 -14.62 -14.69 -10.07
N ASP A 80 -15.19 -14.57 -11.26
CA ASP A 80 -14.49 -14.09 -12.44
C ASP A 80 -14.67 -12.56 -12.54
N PRO A 81 -13.57 -11.77 -12.52
CA PRO A 81 -13.57 -10.34 -12.80
C PRO A 81 -14.43 -9.90 -13.99
N ALA A 82 -14.48 -10.71 -15.06
CA ALA A 82 -15.22 -10.40 -16.28
C ALA A 82 -16.74 -10.46 -16.11
N ASN A 83 -17.22 -11.21 -15.11
CA ASN A 83 -18.65 -11.39 -14.86
C ASN A 83 -19.19 -10.43 -13.80
N ILE A 84 -18.32 -9.65 -13.15
CA ILE A 84 -18.77 -8.70 -12.13
C ILE A 84 -19.55 -7.57 -12.83
N PRO A 85 -20.84 -7.33 -12.48
CA PRO A 85 -21.69 -6.39 -13.19
C PRO A 85 -21.41 -4.93 -12.79
N TRP A 86 -20.17 -4.48 -12.93
CA TRP A 86 -19.72 -3.13 -12.58
C TRP A 86 -20.53 -2.04 -13.29
N GLU A 87 -20.91 -2.27 -14.54
CA GLU A 87 -21.68 -1.34 -15.37
C GLU A 87 -23.04 -1.00 -14.75
N LYS A 88 -23.70 -1.99 -14.13
CA LYS A 88 -24.98 -1.81 -13.43
C LYS A 88 -24.90 -0.75 -12.33
N TYR A 89 -23.73 -0.60 -11.73
CA TYR A 89 -23.48 0.35 -10.63
C TYR A 89 -22.71 1.59 -11.10
N GLY A 90 -22.36 1.68 -12.38
CA GLY A 90 -21.62 2.79 -12.97
C GLY A 90 -20.23 2.94 -12.37
N VAL A 91 -19.54 1.85 -12.03
CA VAL A 91 -18.16 1.89 -11.54
C VAL A 91 -17.24 2.39 -12.65
N GLU A 92 -16.40 3.38 -12.33
CA GLU A 92 -15.43 3.99 -13.24
C GLU A 92 -14.00 3.49 -12.95
N ILE A 93 -13.68 3.29 -11.67
CA ILE A 93 -12.39 2.73 -11.22
C ILE A 93 -12.63 1.51 -10.34
N VAL A 94 -11.92 0.42 -10.62
CA VAL A 94 -11.87 -0.75 -9.73
C VAL A 94 -10.57 -0.74 -8.93
N ILE A 95 -10.68 -0.90 -7.61
CA ILE A 95 -9.54 -1.18 -6.73
C ILE A 95 -9.51 -2.70 -6.51
N GLU A 96 -8.54 -3.34 -7.14
CA GLU A 96 -8.31 -4.79 -7.12
C GLU A 96 -7.44 -5.17 -5.91
N CYS A 97 -8.11 -5.73 -4.89
CA CYS A 97 -7.56 -6.04 -3.56
C CYS A 97 -7.55 -7.54 -3.24
N THR A 98 -7.81 -8.43 -4.21
CA THR A 98 -7.85 -9.89 -3.98
C THR A 98 -6.45 -10.49 -3.85
N GLY A 99 -5.44 -9.86 -4.45
CA GLY A 99 -4.09 -10.40 -4.58
C GLY A 99 -3.98 -11.58 -5.56
N LYS A 100 -5.06 -11.91 -6.29
CA LYS A 100 -5.10 -13.02 -7.26
C LYS A 100 -4.91 -12.56 -8.70
N PHE A 101 -5.41 -11.37 -9.04
CA PHE A 101 -5.41 -10.84 -10.40
C PHE A 101 -4.23 -9.87 -10.62
N ASN A 102 -3.02 -10.33 -10.29
CA ASN A 102 -1.79 -9.50 -10.28
C ASN A 102 -1.00 -9.59 -11.60
N THR A 103 -1.69 -9.59 -12.73
CA THR A 103 -1.10 -9.46 -14.08
C THR A 103 -1.99 -8.55 -14.91
N LYS A 104 -1.44 -7.88 -15.92
CA LYS A 104 -2.26 -7.03 -16.81
C LYS A 104 -3.39 -7.83 -17.46
N GLU A 105 -3.10 -9.05 -17.89
CA GLU A 105 -4.08 -9.96 -18.50
C GLU A 105 -5.26 -10.30 -17.57
N LEU A 106 -4.98 -10.48 -16.28
CA LEU A 106 -6.01 -10.81 -15.30
C LEU A 106 -6.78 -9.59 -14.83
N SER A 107 -6.09 -8.45 -14.58
CA SER A 107 -6.74 -7.23 -14.11
C SER A 107 -7.60 -6.56 -15.19
N GLN A 108 -7.20 -6.64 -16.48
CA GLN A 108 -7.96 -6.05 -17.58
C GLN A 108 -9.35 -6.66 -17.73
N LYS A 109 -9.62 -7.84 -17.16
CA LYS A 109 -10.95 -8.44 -17.13
C LYS A 109 -12.00 -7.59 -16.39
N HIS A 110 -11.57 -6.64 -15.55
CA HIS A 110 -12.49 -5.67 -14.95
C HIS A 110 -12.90 -4.55 -15.90
N LEU A 111 -12.09 -4.25 -16.93
CA LEU A 111 -12.39 -3.18 -17.88
C LEU A 111 -13.61 -3.55 -18.70
N ASN A 112 -14.51 -2.58 -18.87
CA ASN A 112 -15.73 -2.72 -19.64
C ASN A 112 -16.24 -1.34 -20.09
N SER A 113 -17.52 -1.19 -20.41
CA SER A 113 -18.04 0.08 -20.91
C SER A 113 -17.98 1.21 -19.88
N THR A 114 -18.07 0.92 -18.57
CA THR A 114 -17.98 1.94 -17.50
C THR A 114 -16.62 1.96 -16.80
N VAL A 115 -16.04 0.80 -16.52
CA VAL A 115 -14.75 0.71 -15.81
C VAL A 115 -13.63 1.09 -16.76
N LYS A 116 -13.07 2.28 -16.54
CA LYS A 116 -11.99 2.85 -17.35
C LYS A 116 -10.61 2.52 -16.80
N LYS A 117 -10.49 2.38 -15.48
CA LYS A 117 -9.20 2.21 -14.79
C LYS A 117 -9.28 1.10 -13.75
N VAL A 118 -8.17 0.39 -13.57
CA VAL A 118 -8.00 -0.62 -12.52
C VAL A 118 -6.72 -0.32 -11.75
N ILE A 119 -6.84 -0.16 -10.43
CA ILE A 119 -5.71 -0.02 -9.51
C ILE A 119 -5.50 -1.36 -8.83
N VAL A 120 -4.33 -1.96 -9.01
CA VAL A 120 -3.98 -3.25 -8.42
C VAL A 120 -3.18 -3.02 -7.14
N SER A 121 -3.66 -3.56 -6.02
CA SER A 121 -3.05 -3.40 -4.68
C SER A 121 -1.80 -4.28 -4.48
N ALA A 122 -1.04 -4.54 -5.53
CA ALA A 122 0.14 -5.40 -5.54
C ALA A 122 1.09 -5.04 -6.69
N PRO A 123 2.36 -5.47 -6.65
CA PRO A 123 3.27 -5.33 -7.78
C PRO A 123 2.76 -6.11 -9.01
N VAL A 124 2.68 -5.43 -10.16
CA VAL A 124 2.31 -6.00 -11.45
C VAL A 124 3.35 -5.60 -12.49
N SER A 125 4.25 -6.53 -12.84
CA SER A 125 5.41 -6.24 -13.68
C SER A 125 5.08 -5.82 -15.11
N ASP A 126 3.90 -6.22 -15.61
CA ASP A 126 3.40 -5.94 -16.95
C ASP A 126 2.27 -4.90 -16.97
N SER A 127 2.07 -4.15 -15.87
CA SER A 127 1.12 -3.03 -15.79
C SER A 127 1.50 -1.89 -16.75
N ASP A 128 0.53 -1.02 -17.07
CA ASP A 128 0.80 0.16 -17.91
C ASP A 128 1.74 1.14 -17.20
N CYS A 129 1.57 1.27 -15.88
CA CYS A 129 2.52 1.97 -15.02
C CYS A 129 2.43 1.45 -13.58
N THR A 130 3.54 1.61 -12.84
CA THR A 130 3.55 1.50 -11.39
C THR A 130 3.64 2.89 -10.77
N ILE A 131 2.65 3.26 -9.95
CA ILE A 131 2.59 4.56 -9.27
C ILE A 131 2.86 4.35 -7.79
N ILE A 132 3.84 5.08 -7.27
CA ILE A 132 4.02 5.33 -5.84
C ILE A 132 3.66 6.79 -5.61
N TYR A 133 2.52 6.99 -4.95
CA TYR A 133 1.98 8.31 -4.74
C TYR A 133 2.98 9.20 -3.98
N GLY A 134 3.14 10.44 -4.45
CA GLY A 134 4.08 11.41 -3.88
C GLY A 134 5.51 11.28 -4.42
N VAL A 135 5.80 10.31 -5.29
CA VAL A 135 7.13 10.12 -5.89
C VAL A 135 7.08 10.31 -7.41
N ASN A 136 6.30 9.48 -8.11
CA ASN A 136 6.29 9.46 -9.58
C ASN A 136 4.91 9.73 -10.18
N ASN A 137 4.07 10.51 -9.51
CA ASN A 137 2.70 10.84 -9.95
C ASN A 137 2.63 11.32 -11.41
N SER A 138 3.64 12.08 -11.84
CA SER A 138 3.71 12.72 -13.17
C SER A 138 3.83 11.74 -14.35
N ILE A 139 4.18 10.48 -14.11
CA ILE A 139 4.30 9.49 -15.21
C ILE A 139 2.93 8.97 -15.67
N LEU A 140 1.88 9.22 -14.90
CA LEU A 140 0.54 8.75 -15.18
C LEU A 140 -0.02 9.43 -16.44
N LYS A 141 -0.59 8.65 -17.36
CA LYS A 141 -1.14 9.13 -18.63
C LYS A 141 -2.58 8.65 -18.82
N SER A 142 -3.33 9.35 -19.66
CA SER A 142 -4.73 9.04 -19.96
C SER A 142 -4.95 7.64 -20.56
N ASN A 143 -3.94 7.07 -21.24
CA ASN A 143 -3.99 5.73 -21.82
C ASN A 143 -3.51 4.60 -20.89
N HIS A 144 -3.14 4.90 -19.63
CA HIS A 144 -2.81 3.87 -18.65
C HIS A 144 -4.10 3.38 -18.00
N ASP A 145 -4.49 2.13 -18.25
CA ASP A 145 -5.75 1.57 -17.77
C ASP A 145 -5.54 0.60 -16.60
N ILE A 146 -4.40 -0.10 -16.57
CA ILE A 146 -4.01 -1.00 -15.47
C ILE A 146 -2.81 -0.41 -14.73
N ILE A 147 -3.05 0.04 -13.50
CA ILE A 147 -2.07 0.73 -12.65
C ILE A 147 -1.70 -0.18 -11.49
N SER A 148 -0.40 -0.47 -11.32
CA SER A 148 0.09 -1.09 -10.08
C SER A 148 0.36 -0.02 -9.03
N ALA A 149 -0.07 -0.25 -7.79
CA ALA A 149 0.30 0.58 -6.64
C ALA A 149 1.61 0.13 -5.97
N GLY A 150 2.35 -0.80 -6.60
CA GLY A 150 3.52 -1.43 -5.99
C GLY A 150 3.15 -2.27 -4.75
N SER A 151 4.00 -2.23 -3.72
CA SER A 151 3.74 -2.88 -2.43
C SER A 151 3.77 -1.87 -1.29
N CYS A 152 3.24 -2.24 -0.13
CA CYS A 152 3.36 -1.46 1.10
C CYS A 152 4.82 -1.07 1.42
N THR A 153 5.76 -2.00 1.31
CA THR A 153 7.20 -1.72 1.49
C THR A 153 7.75 -0.74 0.44
N THR A 154 7.30 -0.84 -0.82
CA THR A 154 7.73 0.12 -1.86
C THR A 154 7.24 1.52 -1.54
N ASN A 155 5.98 1.65 -1.09
CA ASN A 155 5.41 2.94 -0.72
C ASN A 155 6.12 3.59 0.48
N CYS A 156 6.68 2.79 1.40
CA CYS A 156 7.53 3.31 2.47
C CYS A 156 8.92 3.74 1.98
N VAL A 157 9.58 2.88 1.20
CA VAL A 157 11.01 3.08 0.88
C VAL A 157 11.24 4.06 -0.27
N ALA A 158 10.42 4.05 -1.31
CA ALA A 158 10.67 4.85 -2.51
C ALA A 158 10.69 6.38 -2.23
N PRO A 159 9.78 6.96 -1.42
CA PRO A 159 9.85 8.37 -1.06
C PRO A 159 11.15 8.75 -0.34
N ILE A 160 11.65 7.90 0.55
CA ILE A 160 12.89 8.15 1.29
C ILE A 160 14.09 8.11 0.35
N LEU A 161 14.15 7.10 -0.53
CA LEU A 161 15.25 6.99 -1.50
C LEU A 161 15.26 8.16 -2.48
N ASP A 162 14.09 8.62 -2.95
CA ASP A 162 13.99 9.77 -3.84
C ASP A 162 14.53 11.05 -3.17
N ILE A 163 14.10 11.34 -1.94
CA ILE A 163 14.60 12.48 -1.17
C ILE A 163 16.11 12.40 -0.95
N MET A 164 16.61 11.25 -0.47
CA MET A 164 18.03 11.07 -0.17
C MET A 164 18.89 11.15 -1.44
N ASP A 165 18.43 10.57 -2.54
CA ASP A 165 19.16 10.60 -3.80
C ASP A 165 19.22 12.02 -4.39
N ASN A 166 18.11 12.77 -4.35
CA ASN A 166 18.07 14.16 -4.83
C ASN A 166 18.97 15.10 -4.00
N ASN A 167 19.16 14.83 -2.70
CA ASN A 167 19.92 15.70 -1.80
C ASN A 167 21.40 15.30 -1.68
N VAL A 168 21.69 14.05 -1.31
CA VAL A 168 23.05 13.55 -1.02
C VAL A 168 23.59 12.58 -2.08
N GLY A 169 22.73 12.10 -2.99
CA GLY A 169 23.05 11.13 -4.04
C GLY A 169 23.30 9.74 -3.46
N ILE A 170 22.69 8.71 -4.04
CA ILE A 170 22.88 7.32 -3.57
C ILE A 170 23.83 6.57 -4.51
N LYS A 171 24.94 6.07 -3.94
CA LYS A 171 25.93 5.24 -4.64
C LYS A 171 25.50 3.78 -4.68
N SER A 172 25.09 3.24 -3.54
CA SER A 172 24.58 1.87 -3.38
C SER A 172 23.85 1.74 -2.05
N GLY A 173 23.03 0.70 -1.89
CA GLY A 173 22.32 0.50 -0.65
C GLY A 173 21.67 -0.87 -0.52
N PHE A 174 21.26 -1.17 0.71
CA PHE A 174 20.61 -2.40 1.09
C PHE A 174 19.46 -2.14 2.05
N ILE A 175 18.30 -2.69 1.75
CA ILE A 175 17.09 -2.52 2.54
C ILE A 175 16.77 -3.83 3.28
N THR A 176 16.62 -3.77 4.59
CA THR A 176 16.06 -4.86 5.38
C THR A 176 14.72 -4.44 5.92
N THR A 177 13.65 -5.12 5.52
CA THR A 177 12.31 -4.85 6.05
C THR A 177 11.98 -5.83 7.16
N ILE A 178 11.78 -5.33 8.38
CA ILE A 178 11.19 -6.08 9.48
C ILE A 178 9.68 -5.91 9.34
N HIS A 179 9.02 -6.94 8.83
CA HIS A 179 7.64 -6.84 8.40
C HIS A 179 6.73 -7.67 9.30
N SER A 180 5.59 -7.10 9.68
CA SER A 180 4.49 -7.86 10.28
C SER A 180 4.11 -9.09 9.46
N TYR A 181 3.56 -10.10 10.12
CA TYR A 181 3.05 -11.23 9.37
C TYR A 181 1.86 -10.83 8.49
N THR A 182 1.60 -11.61 7.45
CA THR A 182 0.49 -11.37 6.51
C THR A 182 -0.30 -12.66 6.29
N ASN A 183 -1.45 -12.54 5.64
CA ASN A 183 -2.30 -13.70 5.30
C ASN A 183 -1.64 -14.75 4.38
N ASP A 184 -0.49 -14.43 3.77
CA ASP A 184 0.29 -15.40 2.96
C ASP A 184 1.08 -16.40 3.84
N GLN A 185 1.21 -16.13 5.16
CA GLN A 185 1.90 -17.00 6.10
C GLN A 185 0.93 -17.91 6.86
N ASN A 186 1.45 -19.05 7.33
CA ASN A 186 0.65 -20.01 8.07
C ASN A 186 0.70 -19.78 9.58
N LEU A 187 -0.45 -19.95 10.25
CA LEU A 187 -0.53 -19.90 11.72
C LEU A 187 0.21 -21.08 12.37
N VAL A 188 0.13 -22.25 11.75
CA VAL A 188 0.84 -23.49 12.11
C VAL A 188 1.60 -24.01 10.89
N ASP A 189 2.62 -24.83 11.08
CA ASP A 189 3.41 -25.38 9.96
C ASP A 189 2.49 -26.06 8.92
N ASN A 190 2.49 -25.58 7.66
CA ASN A 190 1.60 -26.05 6.59
C ASN A 190 2.18 -25.76 5.19
N ASN A 191 1.58 -26.32 4.14
CA ASN A 191 2.02 -26.21 2.76
C ASN A 191 2.14 -24.76 2.29
N HIS A 192 3.28 -24.43 1.69
CA HIS A 192 3.51 -23.15 1.02
C HIS A 192 4.66 -23.31 0.01
N LYS A 193 4.63 -22.57 -1.11
CA LYS A 193 5.67 -22.64 -2.16
C LYS A 193 7.06 -22.17 -1.70
N ASP A 194 7.07 -21.17 -0.82
CA ASP A 194 8.25 -20.75 -0.06
C ASP A 194 8.26 -21.54 1.26
N ILE A 195 9.22 -22.47 1.39
CA ILE A 195 9.36 -23.37 2.54
C ILE A 195 9.61 -22.63 3.87
N ARG A 196 10.07 -21.38 3.84
CA ARG A 196 10.23 -20.58 5.06
C ARG A 196 8.87 -20.03 5.53
N ARG A 197 8.02 -19.61 4.58
CA ARG A 197 6.64 -19.16 4.87
C ARG A 197 5.69 -20.33 5.21
N ALA A 198 6.12 -21.56 4.94
CA ALA A 198 5.44 -22.77 5.41
C ALA A 198 5.42 -22.90 6.94
N ARG A 199 6.30 -22.18 7.66
CA ARG A 199 6.45 -22.26 9.12
C ARG A 199 5.50 -21.33 9.88
N ALA A 200 5.15 -21.71 11.11
CA ALA A 200 4.25 -20.99 12.01
C ALA A 200 4.68 -19.52 12.25
N CYS A 201 3.86 -18.57 11.81
CA CYS A 201 4.21 -17.14 11.78
C CYS A 201 4.29 -16.47 13.15
N MET A 202 3.64 -17.03 14.17
CA MET A 202 3.63 -16.49 15.54
C MET A 202 4.81 -16.97 16.40
N MET A 203 5.66 -17.86 15.87
CA MET A 203 6.75 -18.49 16.62
C MET A 203 8.12 -18.32 15.95
N SER A 204 8.20 -17.52 14.89
CA SER A 204 9.39 -17.48 14.05
C SER A 204 9.68 -16.09 13.50
N ILE A 205 10.97 -15.82 13.37
CA ILE A 205 11.52 -14.74 12.57
C ILE A 205 11.83 -15.36 11.21
N ILE A 206 11.08 -15.01 10.16
CA ILE A 206 11.08 -15.73 8.88
C ILE A 206 11.72 -14.87 7.78
N PRO A 207 12.95 -15.17 7.34
CA PRO A 207 13.57 -14.47 6.22
C PRO A 207 12.87 -14.80 4.90
N THR A 208 12.60 -13.81 4.07
CA THR A 208 11.97 -13.98 2.77
C THR A 208 12.42 -12.91 1.78
N THR A 209 12.16 -13.13 0.50
CA THR A 209 12.46 -12.16 -0.54
C THR A 209 11.44 -11.01 -0.53
N THR A 210 11.90 -9.81 -0.91
CA THR A 210 11.04 -8.64 -1.13
C THR A 210 11.00 -8.30 -2.62
N GLY A 211 9.83 -7.92 -3.11
CA GLY A 211 9.67 -7.39 -4.48
C GLY A 211 9.94 -5.89 -4.59
N ALA A 212 10.12 -5.19 -3.48
CA ALA A 212 10.20 -3.72 -3.47
C ALA A 212 11.39 -3.18 -4.28
N THR A 213 12.52 -3.89 -4.29
CA THR A 213 13.73 -3.48 -5.01
C THR A 213 13.47 -3.35 -6.50
N LYS A 214 12.82 -4.35 -7.12
CA LYS A 214 12.46 -4.30 -8.55
C LYS A 214 11.60 -3.09 -8.89
N THR A 215 10.67 -2.74 -8.02
CA THR A 215 9.81 -1.56 -8.22
C THR A 215 10.61 -0.27 -8.07
N ILE A 216 11.53 -0.20 -7.11
CA ILE A 216 12.44 0.95 -6.94
C ILE A 216 13.29 1.15 -8.20
N GLU A 217 13.81 0.09 -8.83
CA GLU A 217 14.57 0.21 -10.09
C GLU A 217 13.74 0.76 -11.26
N LEU A 218 12.41 0.57 -11.23
CA LEU A 218 11.50 1.15 -12.23
C LEU A 218 11.22 2.63 -11.95
N ILE A 219 11.15 3.02 -10.68
CA ILE A 219 10.79 4.38 -10.24
C ILE A 219 12.01 5.31 -10.29
N ILE A 220 13.18 4.82 -9.89
CA ILE A 220 14.43 5.57 -9.80
C ILE A 220 15.49 4.86 -10.67
N PRO A 221 15.46 5.02 -12.01
CA PRO A 221 16.18 4.14 -12.93
C PRO A 221 17.70 4.10 -12.76
N HIS A 222 18.35 5.19 -12.32
CA HIS A 222 19.81 5.21 -12.13
C HIS A 222 20.26 4.44 -10.87
N LEU A 223 19.32 4.00 -10.02
CA LEU A 223 19.56 3.10 -8.89
C LEU A 223 19.44 1.62 -9.26
N LYS A 224 19.15 1.30 -10.53
CA LYS A 224 19.12 -0.08 -11.03
C LYS A 224 20.44 -0.80 -10.77
N GLY A 225 20.35 -1.97 -10.11
CA GLY A 225 21.51 -2.77 -9.69
C GLY A 225 22.33 -2.19 -8.53
N LYS A 226 21.97 -1.00 -8.01
CA LYS A 226 22.65 -0.36 -6.87
C LYS A 226 21.95 -0.58 -5.54
N ILE A 227 20.66 -0.91 -5.58
CA ILE A 227 19.82 -1.16 -4.41
C ILE A 227 19.35 -2.60 -4.41
N ASN A 228 19.55 -3.29 -3.29
CA ASN A 228 18.98 -4.61 -3.07
C ASN A 228 18.32 -4.68 -1.68
N GLY A 229 17.71 -5.80 -1.34
CA GLY A 229 17.05 -5.92 -0.05
C GLY A 229 16.44 -7.27 0.22
N THR A 230 16.04 -7.42 1.47
CA THR A 230 15.40 -8.62 2.02
C THR A 230 14.28 -8.23 2.96
N ALA A 231 13.44 -9.20 3.29
CA ALA A 231 12.42 -9.04 4.32
C ALA A 231 12.57 -10.12 5.39
N ILE A 232 12.19 -9.76 6.60
CA ILE A 232 12.14 -10.63 7.76
C ILE A 232 10.74 -10.49 8.33
N ARG A 233 9.95 -11.56 8.29
CA ARG A 233 8.63 -11.57 8.93
C ARG A 233 8.77 -11.80 10.42
N VAL A 234 8.08 -11.01 11.22
CA VAL A 234 8.08 -11.10 12.70
C VAL A 234 6.67 -11.28 13.24
N PRO A 235 6.49 -11.81 14.46
CA PRO A 235 5.18 -12.12 15.04
C PRO A 235 4.45 -10.85 15.56
N THR A 236 4.40 -9.79 14.75
CA THR A 236 3.56 -8.60 14.98
C THR A 236 2.42 -8.57 13.97
N PRO A 237 1.18 -8.23 14.38
CA PRO A 237 0.00 -8.28 13.52
C PRO A 237 -0.06 -7.14 12.50
N ASN A 238 0.57 -6.01 12.81
CA ASN A 238 0.61 -4.82 11.99
C ASN A 238 1.84 -3.99 12.35
N ILE A 239 2.11 -3.01 11.49
CA ILE A 239 3.25 -2.11 11.52
C ILE A 239 4.58 -2.80 11.23
N SER A 240 5.16 -2.33 10.14
CA SER A 240 6.43 -2.80 9.63
C SER A 240 7.46 -1.66 9.68
N MET A 241 8.73 -2.03 9.67
CA MET A 241 9.85 -1.11 9.64
C MET A 241 10.78 -1.44 8.49
N SER A 242 11.23 -0.44 7.77
CA SER A 242 12.26 -0.57 6.75
C SER A 242 13.55 0.08 7.24
N ASN A 243 14.59 -0.74 7.39
CA ASN A 243 15.96 -0.30 7.65
C ASN A 243 16.66 -0.12 6.31
N ILE A 244 17.11 1.10 6.04
CA ILE A 244 17.69 1.52 4.77
C ILE A 244 19.13 1.92 5.06
N VAL A 245 20.07 1.08 4.60
CA VAL A 245 21.51 1.38 4.67
C VAL A 245 21.98 1.77 3.28
N PHE A 246 22.66 2.90 3.13
CA PHE A 246 23.13 3.36 1.83
C PHE A 246 24.41 4.15 1.94
N ASN A 247 25.25 4.04 0.90
CA ASN A 247 26.42 4.89 0.72
C ASN A 247 26.01 6.12 -0.09
N THR A 248 26.38 7.31 0.38
CA THR A 248 26.14 8.56 -0.33
C THR A 248 27.26 8.89 -1.31
N VAL A 249 26.96 9.75 -2.28
CA VAL A 249 27.97 10.31 -3.19
C VAL A 249 28.63 11.53 -2.55
N LYS A 250 27.85 12.38 -1.89
CA LYS A 250 28.34 13.52 -1.11
C LYS A 250 28.61 13.09 0.33
N GLU A 251 29.71 13.55 0.90
CA GLU A 251 29.95 13.42 2.33
C GLU A 251 28.82 14.11 3.10
N THR A 252 28.38 13.48 4.20
CA THR A 252 27.27 13.93 5.01
C THR A 252 27.44 13.52 6.47
N ASN A 253 26.51 13.91 7.32
CA ASN A 253 26.47 13.56 8.74
C ASN A 253 25.02 13.43 9.23
N LYS A 254 24.84 12.90 10.45
CA LYS A 254 23.52 12.68 11.05
C LYS A 254 22.62 13.93 11.03
N ASN A 255 23.18 15.10 11.35
CA ASN A 255 22.38 16.32 11.44
C ASN A 255 21.88 16.77 10.06
N GLU A 256 22.71 16.64 9.03
CA GLU A 256 22.32 16.95 7.65
C GLU A 256 21.21 16.03 7.15
N ILE A 257 21.36 14.71 7.32
CA ILE A 257 20.33 13.73 6.96
C ILE A 257 19.01 14.03 7.67
N ASN A 258 19.05 14.26 8.99
CA ASN A 258 17.85 14.59 9.76
C ASN A 258 17.20 15.89 9.29
N ASN A 259 17.99 16.93 8.99
CA ASN A 259 17.47 18.21 8.51
C ASN A 259 16.82 18.09 7.13
N ILE A 260 17.38 17.29 6.22
CA ILE A 260 16.76 17.00 4.92
C ILE A 260 15.39 16.37 5.12
N ILE A 261 15.30 15.30 5.93
CA ILE A 261 14.03 14.63 6.20
C ILE A 261 13.01 15.58 6.85
N LYS A 262 13.43 16.39 7.84
CA LYS A 262 12.56 17.37 8.50
C LYS A 262 11.99 18.37 7.50
N ASN A 263 12.82 18.92 6.61
CA ASN A 263 12.39 19.92 5.64
C ASN A 263 11.42 19.33 4.61
N GLU A 264 11.77 18.18 4.03
CA GLU A 264 10.94 17.54 3.01
C GLU A 264 9.59 17.03 3.58
N SER A 265 9.57 16.63 4.85
CA SER A 265 8.33 16.20 5.52
C SER A 265 7.34 17.34 5.74
N GLN A 266 7.75 18.61 5.72
CA GLN A 266 6.82 19.74 5.91
C GLN A 266 5.84 19.90 4.76
N THR A 267 6.23 19.50 3.56
CA THR A 267 5.42 19.61 2.33
C THR A 267 4.97 18.26 1.79
N SER A 268 5.44 17.16 2.38
CA SER A 268 5.09 15.81 1.93
C SER A 268 3.74 15.36 2.49
N GLU A 269 2.90 14.79 1.63
CA GLU A 269 1.66 14.12 2.05
C GLU A 269 1.90 12.66 2.46
N VAL A 270 3.10 12.11 2.21
CA VAL A 270 3.40 10.68 2.35
C VAL A 270 4.50 10.37 3.34
N ILE A 271 5.33 11.35 3.71
CA ILE A 271 6.39 11.18 4.69
C ILE A 271 6.12 12.07 5.90
N SER A 272 6.38 11.50 7.07
CA SER A 272 6.54 12.24 8.32
C SER A 272 7.80 11.75 9.04
N PHE A 273 8.10 12.32 10.19
CA PHE A 273 9.21 11.92 11.03
C PHE A 273 8.83 11.92 12.51
N THR A 274 9.64 11.25 13.32
CA THR A 274 9.58 11.33 14.78
C THR A 274 10.99 11.41 15.37
N GLU A 275 11.10 12.09 16.51
CA GLU A 275 12.28 12.06 17.39
C GLU A 275 11.97 11.37 18.73
N GLU A 276 10.71 10.98 18.93
CA GLU A 276 10.25 10.27 20.12
C GLU A 276 10.64 8.79 20.03
N LYS A 277 10.97 8.20 21.18
CA LYS A 277 11.34 6.78 21.29
C LYS A 277 10.10 5.89 21.30
N LEU A 278 9.46 5.78 20.14
CA LEU A 278 8.24 5.01 19.91
C LEU A 278 8.55 3.59 19.43
N VAL A 279 7.53 2.73 19.43
CA VAL A 279 7.61 1.35 18.97
C VAL A 279 6.49 1.06 17.96
N SER A 280 6.57 -0.10 17.28
CA SER A 280 5.66 -0.48 16.18
C SER A 280 4.18 -0.12 16.41
N ILE A 281 3.58 -0.50 17.55
CA ILE A 281 2.15 -0.29 17.78
C ILE A 281 1.73 1.18 17.73
N ASP A 282 2.62 2.11 18.09
CA ASP A 282 2.34 3.55 18.17
C ASP A 282 2.04 4.17 16.80
N PHE A 283 2.41 3.49 15.71
CA PHE A 283 2.18 3.93 14.34
C PHE A 283 0.93 3.30 13.71
N THR A 284 0.19 2.46 14.45
CA THR A 284 -1.04 1.83 13.95
C THR A 284 -2.02 2.89 13.51
N HIS A 285 -2.62 2.69 12.33
CA HIS A 285 -3.63 3.58 11.77
C HIS A 285 -3.10 4.97 11.34
N THR A 286 -1.78 5.14 11.23
CA THR A 286 -1.17 6.34 10.66
C THR A 286 -1.31 6.38 9.13
N THR A 287 -1.52 7.56 8.58
CA THR A 287 -1.80 7.75 7.14
C THR A 287 -0.55 7.95 6.28
N TYR A 288 0.62 8.19 6.89
CA TYR A 288 1.87 8.39 6.17
C TYR A 288 2.41 7.06 5.63
N SER A 289 2.91 7.07 4.39
CA SER A 289 3.56 5.90 3.80
C SER A 289 4.87 5.55 4.51
N ALA A 290 5.54 6.55 5.08
CA ALA A 290 6.74 6.37 5.87
C ALA A 290 6.81 7.40 7.01
N ILE A 291 7.18 6.95 8.20
CA ILE A 291 7.48 7.79 9.35
C ILE A 291 8.92 7.51 9.75
N VAL A 292 9.83 8.44 9.42
CA VAL A 292 11.26 8.26 9.64
C VAL A 292 11.60 8.48 11.11
N ASP A 293 12.34 7.54 11.70
CA ASP A 293 12.83 7.67 13.07
C ASP A 293 14.19 8.37 13.06
N LEU A 294 14.17 9.67 13.38
CA LEU A 294 15.36 10.52 13.37
C LEU A 294 16.28 10.23 14.56
N SER A 295 15.76 9.60 15.61
CA SER A 295 16.54 9.23 16.79
C SER A 295 17.56 8.13 16.45
N GLU A 296 17.16 7.21 15.58
CA GLU A 296 17.94 6.06 15.11
C GLU A 296 18.86 6.36 13.92
N THR A 297 18.75 7.55 13.31
CA THR A 297 19.62 7.92 12.17
C THR A 297 21.09 7.89 12.57
N ASN A 298 21.91 7.27 11.72
CA ASN A 298 23.35 7.14 11.94
C ASN A 298 24.12 7.33 10.62
N VAL A 299 25.33 7.89 10.72
CA VAL A 299 26.24 8.08 9.59
C VAL A 299 27.64 7.65 10.02
N ILE A 300 28.22 6.70 9.30
CA ILE A 300 29.56 6.17 9.53
C ILE A 300 30.46 6.62 8.37
N ASP A 301 31.70 6.99 8.68
CA ASP A 301 32.71 7.38 7.68
C ASP A 301 32.23 8.47 6.70
N ASN A 302 31.40 9.39 7.22
CA ASN A 302 30.76 10.49 6.48
C ASN A 302 29.96 10.09 5.23
N ASN A 303 29.70 8.80 4.97
CA ASN A 303 29.02 8.39 3.75
C ASN A 303 28.09 7.17 3.91
N LEU A 304 28.31 6.31 4.91
CA LEU A 304 27.47 5.15 5.15
C LEU A 304 26.33 5.54 6.08
N CYS A 305 25.18 5.81 5.50
CA CYS A 305 23.98 6.24 6.19
C CYS A 305 23.10 5.04 6.57
N TYR A 306 22.52 5.10 7.76
CA TYR A 306 21.46 4.23 8.23
C TYR A 306 20.26 5.09 8.61
N ILE A 307 19.10 4.77 8.02
CA ILE A 307 17.80 5.36 8.32
C ILE A 307 16.81 4.22 8.56
N SER A 308 15.93 4.38 9.55
CA SER A 308 14.78 3.51 9.76
C SER A 308 13.48 4.28 9.53
N ALA A 309 12.48 3.62 8.96
CA ALA A 309 11.15 4.19 8.79
C ALA A 309 10.05 3.17 9.10
N TRP A 310 9.10 3.61 9.92
CA TRP A 310 7.89 2.89 10.27
C TRP A 310 6.81 3.11 9.22
N TYR A 311 5.95 2.11 9.02
CA TYR A 311 4.77 2.25 8.18
C TYR A 311 3.68 1.26 8.56
N ASP A 312 2.44 1.73 8.52
CA ASP A 312 1.27 0.86 8.55
C ASP A 312 1.13 0.18 7.19
N ASN A 313 1.57 -1.07 7.13
CA ASN A 313 1.58 -1.87 5.91
C ASN A 313 0.17 -2.20 5.38
N GLU A 314 -0.90 -1.82 6.09
CA GLU A 314 -2.28 -2.01 5.68
C GLU A 314 -3.01 -0.69 5.48
N TRP A 315 -3.02 0.16 6.51
CA TRP A 315 -3.78 1.39 6.53
C TRP A 315 -3.19 2.43 5.60
N ALA A 316 -1.91 2.79 5.78
CA ALA A 316 -1.26 3.78 4.92
C ALA A 316 -1.27 3.32 3.45
N PHE A 317 -1.04 2.03 3.19
CA PHE A 317 -1.13 1.48 1.84
C PHE A 317 -2.55 1.58 1.26
N ALA A 318 -3.60 1.34 2.05
CA ALA A 318 -4.98 1.54 1.61
C ALA A 318 -5.29 3.02 1.30
N VAL A 319 -4.75 3.97 2.07
CA VAL A 319 -4.88 5.39 1.77
C VAL A 319 -4.19 5.72 0.44
N ARG A 320 -2.99 5.17 0.17
CA ARG A 320 -2.31 5.35 -1.13
C ARG A 320 -3.14 4.88 -2.33
N LEU A 321 -3.94 3.82 -2.17
CA LEU A 321 -4.85 3.38 -3.24
C LEU A 321 -5.94 4.42 -3.55
N LEU A 322 -6.44 5.11 -2.53
CA LEU A 322 -7.42 6.19 -2.69
C LEU A 322 -6.78 7.46 -3.26
N ASP A 323 -5.55 7.78 -2.89
CA ASP A 323 -4.80 8.90 -3.45
C ASP A 323 -4.54 8.69 -4.95
N ILE A 324 -4.12 7.48 -5.35
CA ILE A 324 -3.96 7.11 -6.77
C ILE A 324 -5.30 7.18 -7.52
N ALA A 325 -6.40 6.70 -6.91
CA ALA A 325 -7.73 6.84 -7.52
C ALA A 325 -8.09 8.30 -7.75
N THR A 326 -7.77 9.19 -6.81
CA THR A 326 -8.03 10.62 -6.92
C THR A 326 -7.22 11.26 -8.04
N LEU A 327 -5.95 10.87 -8.24
CA LEU A 327 -5.15 11.30 -9.39
C LEU A 327 -5.75 10.87 -10.73
N LEU A 328 -6.37 9.69 -10.78
CA LEU A 328 -6.97 9.15 -12.00
C LEU A 328 -8.26 9.86 -12.40
N LYS A 329 -8.91 10.59 -11.47
CA LYS A 329 -10.17 11.31 -11.73
C LYS A 329 -10.09 12.21 -12.97
N GLN A 330 -8.97 12.91 -13.16
CA GLN A 330 -8.76 13.81 -14.30
C GLN A 330 -8.82 13.10 -15.66
N TYR A 331 -8.63 11.78 -15.70
CA TYR A 331 -8.65 10.98 -16.94
C TYR A 331 -9.97 10.25 -17.17
N LEU A 332 -10.98 10.49 -16.33
CA LEU A 332 -12.33 9.93 -16.50
C LEU A 332 -13.22 10.84 -17.37
N ASP A 333 -12.97 12.14 -17.34
CA ASP A 333 -13.79 13.17 -18.01
C ASP A 333 -13.40 13.40 -19.50
N ASP A 334 -12.34 12.72 -19.99
CA ASP A 334 -11.71 12.96 -21.30
C ASP A 334 -12.25 12.11 -22.47
N LYS A 335 -13.42 11.45 -22.35
CA LYS A 335 -14.01 10.66 -23.45
C LYS A 335 -15.52 10.79 -23.61
#